data_AF-A0A650CFX5-F1
#
_entry.id   AF-A0A650CFX5-F1
#
_cell.length_a   1.000
_cell.length_b   1.000
_cell.length_c   1.000
_cell.angle_alpha   90.00
_cell.angle_beta   90.00
_cell.angle_gamma   90.00
#
_symmetry.space_group_name_H-M   'P 1'
#
loop_
_entity.id
_entity.type
_entity.pdbx_description
1 polymer ?
#
loop_
_entity_poly.entity_id
_entity_poly.type
_entity_poly.pdbx_seq_one_letter_code
_entity_poly.pdbx_strand_id
1 'polypeptide(L)'
;MSFNGISGAINEPGQIPWEIVLIYFVMALIFVFYYGKKNGGLKVFSTLDLVYIGIGAAFSVAWEFFIGSYIDKFLPHTPFINVGFWGRLVIVFIVAALVRKVGAGMLTLLIFNLLSDVFYYGFGGEPMFTIYESLTYGLFVDLMIAVTGGKIFGIGFVPKNGGSNVQRINLISTILAVFEGGILGLLWAMPDPIFYSGFFGPFIYGYAPNWARIEFELGAFIKFRGSKGAKNLAF
;
A
#
# COMPACT_ATOMS: atom_id res chain seq x y z
N MET A 1 -20.64 19.00 -14.69
CA MET A 1 -19.90 20.13 -14.08
C MET A 1 -18.81 19.49 -13.24
N SER A 2 -17.54 19.63 -13.64
CA SER A 2 -16.44 19.03 -12.88
C SER A 2 -16.01 19.98 -11.76
N PHE A 3 -16.02 19.50 -10.53
CA PHE A 3 -15.31 20.19 -9.46
C PHE A 3 -13.85 19.76 -9.59
N ASN A 4 -12.96 20.69 -9.92
CA ASN A 4 -11.52 20.44 -9.95
C ASN A 4 -11.08 19.32 -10.93
N GLY A 5 -11.72 19.23 -12.11
CA GLY A 5 -11.39 18.18 -13.10
C GLY A 5 -11.97 16.79 -12.80
N ILE A 6 -12.69 16.60 -11.69
CA ILE A 6 -13.38 15.34 -11.35
C ILE A 6 -14.69 15.25 -12.14
N SER A 7 -14.83 14.20 -12.96
CA SER A 7 -16.02 13.88 -13.75
C SER A 7 -17.20 13.46 -12.85
N GLY A 8 -16.92 12.70 -11.78
CA GLY A 8 -17.94 12.15 -10.89
C GLY A 8 -18.79 11.09 -11.58
N ALA A 9 -18.21 10.41 -12.57
CA ALA A 9 -18.92 9.49 -13.44
C ALA A 9 -19.26 8.19 -12.70
N ILE A 10 -20.55 7.88 -12.70
CA ILE A 10 -21.11 6.64 -12.18
C ILE A 10 -21.74 5.89 -13.36
N ASN A 11 -21.49 4.58 -13.45
CA ASN A 11 -21.98 3.69 -14.52
C ASN A 11 -21.25 3.82 -15.86
N GLU A 12 -19.96 4.16 -15.86
CA GLU A 12 -19.16 4.01 -17.07
C GLU A 12 -19.09 2.52 -17.47
N PRO A 13 -19.14 2.19 -18.78
CA PRO A 13 -19.13 0.80 -19.22
C PRO A 13 -17.93 0.01 -18.67
N GLY A 14 -18.20 -1.02 -17.88
CA GLY A 14 -17.18 -1.85 -17.26
C GLY A 14 -16.59 -1.29 -15.95
N GLN A 15 -16.99 -0.11 -15.49
CA GLN A 15 -16.57 0.42 -14.18
C GLN A 15 -17.06 -0.50 -13.06
N ILE A 16 -16.21 -0.71 -12.04
CA ILE A 16 -16.64 -1.41 -10.83
C ILE A 16 -17.76 -0.56 -10.18
N PRO A 17 -18.94 -1.15 -9.86
CA PRO A 17 -20.00 -0.44 -9.17
C PRO A 17 -19.49 0.21 -7.87
N TRP A 18 -19.83 1.49 -7.67
CA TRP A 18 -19.35 2.26 -6.51
C TRP A 18 -19.81 1.65 -5.18
N GLU A 19 -20.95 0.95 -5.17
CA GLU A 19 -21.47 0.23 -4.01
C GLU A 19 -20.51 -0.88 -3.57
N ILE A 20 -19.90 -1.60 -4.53
CA ILE A 20 -18.94 -2.67 -4.24
C ILE A 20 -17.69 -2.09 -3.60
N VAL A 21 -17.21 -0.94 -4.11
CA VAL A 21 -16.04 -0.25 -3.57
C VAL A 21 -16.33 0.30 -2.17
N LEU A 22 -17.52 0.87 -1.96
CA LEU A 22 -17.95 1.34 -0.64
C LEU A 22 -18.04 0.18 0.36
N ILE A 23 -18.70 -0.91 -0.01
CA ILE A 23 -18.83 -2.11 0.83
C ILE A 23 -17.45 -2.64 1.19
N TYR A 24 -16.52 -2.69 0.23
CA TYR A 24 -15.14 -3.08 0.47
C TYR A 24 -14.50 -2.21 1.56
N PHE A 25 -14.53 -0.89 1.44
CA PHE A 25 -13.90 -0.01 2.43
C PHE A 25 -14.55 -0.10 3.81
N VAL A 26 -15.88 -0.14 3.88
CA VAL A 26 -16.61 -0.28 5.15
C VAL A 26 -16.26 -1.61 5.82
N MET A 27 -16.34 -2.71 5.08
CA MET A 27 -16.06 -4.05 5.62
C MET A 27 -14.59 -4.22 6.01
N ALA A 28 -13.66 -3.69 5.21
CA ALA A 28 -12.24 -3.77 5.50
C ALA A 28 -11.86 -2.93 6.73
N LEU A 29 -12.44 -1.75 6.92
CA LEU A 29 -12.27 -0.95 8.14
C LEU A 29 -12.83 -1.69 9.36
N ILE A 30 -14.06 -2.21 9.27
CA ILE A 30 -14.67 -3.02 10.35
C ILE A 30 -13.74 -4.18 10.71
N PHE A 31 -13.24 -4.90 9.71
CA PHE A 31 -12.35 -6.04 9.91
C PHE A 31 -11.06 -5.63 10.61
N VAL A 32 -10.39 -4.56 10.15
CA VAL A 32 -9.13 -4.06 10.72
C VAL A 32 -9.30 -3.66 12.18
N PHE A 33 -10.34 -2.89 12.51
CA PHE A 33 -10.55 -2.46 13.89
C PHE A 33 -11.01 -3.61 14.79
N TYR A 34 -11.86 -4.51 14.28
CA TYR A 34 -12.32 -5.68 15.03
C TYR A 34 -11.17 -6.63 15.35
N TYR A 35 -10.40 -7.07 14.35
CA TYR A 35 -9.25 -7.95 14.57
C TYR A 35 -8.10 -7.25 15.27
N GLY A 36 -7.87 -5.97 14.99
CA GLY A 36 -6.90 -5.16 15.71
C GLY A 36 -7.18 -5.16 17.21
N LYS A 37 -8.44 -4.97 17.61
CA LYS A 37 -8.86 -5.05 19.01
C LYS A 37 -8.69 -6.46 19.58
N LYS A 38 -9.11 -7.49 18.85
CA LYS A 38 -9.06 -8.89 19.30
C LYS A 38 -7.63 -9.41 19.48
N ASN A 39 -6.72 -9.08 18.56
CA ASN A 39 -5.34 -9.57 18.55
C ASN A 39 -4.36 -8.65 19.30
N GLY A 40 -4.84 -7.52 19.82
CA GLY A 40 -4.02 -6.55 20.56
C GLY A 40 -3.18 -5.61 19.69
N GLY A 41 -3.45 -5.53 18.38
CA GLY A 41 -2.81 -4.56 17.47
C GLY A 41 -3.41 -3.14 17.57
N LEU A 42 -4.64 -3.01 18.07
CA LEU A 42 -5.31 -1.73 18.28
C LEU A 42 -4.93 -1.16 19.65
N LYS A 43 -3.96 -0.25 19.65
CA LYS A 43 -3.48 0.45 20.86
C LYS A 43 -3.51 1.96 20.61
N VAL A 44 -3.57 2.73 21.69
CA VAL A 44 -3.45 4.20 21.62
C VAL A 44 -2.06 4.58 21.12
N PHE A 45 -1.99 5.51 20.17
CA PHE A 45 -0.72 6.06 19.69
C PHE A 45 -0.02 6.86 20.80
N SER A 46 1.27 6.61 20.96
CA SER A 46 2.15 7.44 21.79
C SER A 46 2.58 8.69 21.01
N THR A 47 3.09 9.70 21.71
CA THR A 47 3.69 10.87 21.06
C THR A 47 4.81 10.48 20.10
N LEU A 48 5.65 9.52 20.48
CA LEU A 48 6.73 9.02 19.62
C LEU A 48 6.19 8.35 18.36
N ASP A 49 5.07 7.64 18.45
CA ASP A 49 4.45 7.02 17.28
C ASP A 49 3.99 8.07 16.28
N LEU A 50 3.32 9.12 16.76
CA LEU A 50 2.86 10.22 15.91
C LEU A 50 4.04 10.96 15.27
N VAL A 51 5.15 11.10 16.00
CA VAL A 51 6.40 11.66 15.46
C VAL A 51 6.96 10.78 14.35
N TYR A 52 7.05 9.46 14.55
CA TYR A 52 7.53 8.54 13.50
C TYR A 52 6.62 8.56 12.27
N ILE A 53 5.30 8.63 12.46
CA ILE A 53 4.34 8.72 11.37
C ILE A 53 4.53 10.04 10.60
N GLY A 54 4.61 11.17 11.32
CA GLY A 54 4.79 12.49 10.69
C GLY A 54 6.11 12.61 9.92
N ILE A 55 7.22 12.16 10.52
CA ILE A 55 8.53 12.15 9.86
C ILE A 55 8.51 11.21 8.65
N GLY A 56 7.95 10.01 8.80
CA GLY A 56 7.86 9.03 7.73
C GLY A 56 7.05 9.55 6.55
N ALA A 57 5.88 10.15 6.80
CA ALA A 57 5.05 10.76 5.77
C ALA A 57 5.77 11.90 5.04
N ALA A 58 6.39 12.84 5.78
CA ALA A 58 7.15 13.92 5.17
C ALA A 58 8.35 13.41 4.36
N PHE A 59 9.03 12.38 4.85
CA PHE A 59 10.14 11.75 4.13
C PHE A 59 9.67 11.00 2.89
N SER A 60 8.47 10.40 2.89
CA SER A 60 7.85 9.82 1.70
C SER A 60 7.58 10.88 0.63
N VAL A 61 7.10 12.07 0.99
CA VAL A 61 6.94 13.19 0.04
C VAL A 61 8.28 13.62 -0.54
N ALA A 62 9.29 13.82 0.33
CA ALA A 62 10.64 14.17 -0.10
C ALA A 62 11.23 13.10 -1.05
N TRP A 63 11.01 11.83 -0.72
CA TRP A 63 11.48 10.72 -1.53
C TRP A 63 10.79 10.69 -2.88
N GLU A 64 9.47 10.62 -2.94
CA GLU A 64 8.75 10.38 -4.19
C GLU A 64 8.92 11.52 -5.20
N PHE A 65 8.72 12.75 -4.74
CA PHE A 65 8.67 13.91 -5.65
C PHE A 65 10.02 14.54 -5.95
N PHE A 66 11.03 14.35 -5.09
CA PHE A 66 12.34 14.95 -5.30
C PHE A 66 13.40 13.91 -5.63
N ILE A 67 13.59 12.91 -4.76
CA ILE A 67 14.67 11.92 -4.92
C ILE A 67 14.34 10.92 -6.03
N GLY A 68 13.20 10.24 -5.92
CA GLY A 68 12.71 9.26 -6.88
C GLY A 68 12.53 9.87 -8.26
N SER A 69 11.85 11.01 -8.34
CA SER A 69 11.70 11.77 -9.60
C SER A 69 13.03 12.20 -10.23
N TYR A 70 14.08 12.44 -9.43
CA TYR A 70 15.42 12.70 -9.96
C TYR A 70 16.10 11.42 -10.46
N ILE A 71 16.05 10.33 -9.68
CA ILE A 71 16.66 9.04 -10.03
C ILE A 71 15.99 8.43 -11.27
N ASP A 72 14.67 8.57 -11.41
CA ASP A 72 13.91 8.05 -12.55
C ASP A 72 14.39 8.62 -13.89
N LYS A 73 15.06 9.79 -13.90
CA LYS A 73 15.68 10.35 -15.11
C LYS A 73 16.89 9.55 -15.60
N PHE A 74 17.49 8.73 -14.73
CA PHE A 74 18.70 7.97 -15.01
C PHE A 74 18.45 6.46 -15.13
N LEU A 75 17.25 6.00 -14.80
CA LEU A 75 16.86 4.60 -14.94
C LEU A 75 15.91 4.42 -16.12
N PRO A 76 15.99 3.30 -16.83
CA PRO A 76 15.03 3.01 -17.90
C PRO A 76 13.63 2.89 -17.30
N HIS A 77 12.69 3.71 -17.81
CA HIS A 77 11.28 3.59 -17.45
C HIS A 77 10.77 2.20 -17.83
N THR A 78 10.43 1.41 -16.83
CA THR A 78 9.67 0.18 -17.00
C THR A 78 8.33 0.34 -16.30
N PRO A 79 7.25 -0.25 -16.82
CA PRO A 79 5.92 -0.13 -16.20
C PRO A 79 5.85 -0.77 -14.79
N PHE A 80 6.90 -1.46 -14.35
CA PHE A 80 6.94 -2.21 -13.09
C PHE A 80 7.83 -1.57 -12.01
N ILE A 81 8.76 -0.70 -12.39
CA ILE A 81 9.72 -0.08 -11.47
C ILE A 81 9.55 1.44 -11.54
N ASN A 82 8.97 1.99 -10.47
CA ASN A 82 8.94 3.43 -10.20
C ASN A 82 9.68 3.67 -8.89
N VAL A 83 10.85 4.33 -8.94
CA VAL A 83 11.72 4.44 -7.76
C VAL A 83 11.08 5.30 -6.67
N GLY A 84 10.32 6.33 -7.05
CA GLY A 84 9.55 7.15 -6.12
C GLY A 84 8.56 6.32 -5.32
N PHE A 85 7.69 5.60 -6.01
CA PHE A 85 6.67 4.73 -5.41
C PHE A 85 7.28 3.62 -4.55
N TRP A 86 8.32 2.95 -5.04
CA TRP A 86 8.97 1.85 -4.32
C TRP A 86 9.64 2.32 -3.03
N GLY A 87 10.31 3.47 -3.04
CA GLY A 87 10.88 3.99 -1.81
C GLY A 87 9.83 4.48 -0.83
N ARG A 88 8.71 5.07 -1.29
CA ARG A 88 7.55 5.36 -0.44
C ARG A 88 7.05 4.09 0.26
N LEU A 89 6.86 3.00 -0.48
CA LEU A 89 6.47 1.70 0.07
C LEU A 89 7.40 1.26 1.20
N VAL A 90 8.71 1.30 0.97
CA VAL A 90 9.72 0.91 1.98
C VAL A 90 9.64 1.81 3.22
N ILE A 91 9.51 3.12 3.04
CA ILE A 91 9.38 4.08 4.15
C ILE A 91 8.14 3.77 5.00
N VAL A 92 6.99 3.54 4.35
CA VAL A 92 5.73 3.20 5.06
C VAL A 92 5.89 1.89 5.84
N PHE A 93 6.57 0.89 5.29
CA PHE A 93 6.84 -0.37 6.00
C PHE A 93 7.75 -0.17 7.20
N ILE A 94 8.76 0.71 7.11
CA ILE A 94 9.61 1.08 8.24
C ILE A 94 8.76 1.75 9.34
N VAL A 95 7.90 2.70 8.99
CA VAL A 95 6.99 3.34 9.96
C VAL A 95 6.09 2.31 10.62
N ALA A 96 5.49 1.42 9.84
CA ALA A 96 4.67 0.32 10.36
C ALA A 96 5.44 -0.60 11.32
N ALA A 97 6.70 -0.91 11.00
CA ALA A 97 7.60 -1.72 11.81
C ALA A 97 8.04 -1.03 13.11
N LEU A 98 8.12 0.30 13.12
CA LEU A 98 8.43 1.09 14.31
C LEU A 98 7.21 1.25 15.23
N VAL A 99 6.06 1.60 14.65
CA VAL A 99 4.85 1.96 15.39
C VAL A 99 4.06 0.74 15.83
N ARG A 100 3.87 -0.24 14.93
CA ARG A 100 3.18 -1.53 15.20
C ARG A 100 1.78 -1.41 15.79
N LYS A 101 1.05 -0.36 15.42
CA LYS A 101 -0.33 -0.11 15.87
C LYS A 101 -1.23 0.06 14.67
N VAL A 102 -2.42 -0.52 14.76
CA VAL A 102 -3.44 -0.39 13.73
C VAL A 102 -3.79 1.09 13.56
N GLY A 103 -3.76 1.56 12.31
CA GLY A 103 -3.93 2.95 11.92
C GLY A 103 -2.62 3.62 11.50
N ALA A 104 -1.47 2.98 11.74
CA ALA A 104 -0.17 3.54 11.38
C ALA A 104 -0.04 3.67 9.85
N GLY A 105 -0.44 2.66 9.09
CA GLY A 105 -0.38 2.68 7.63
C GLY A 105 -1.31 3.73 7.04
N MET A 106 -2.59 3.69 7.42
CA MET A 106 -3.61 4.65 6.99
C MET A 106 -3.23 6.09 7.33
N LEU A 107 -2.78 6.36 8.56
CA LEU A 107 -2.45 7.73 9.00
C LEU A 107 -1.16 8.24 8.37
N THR A 108 -0.18 7.37 8.13
CA THR A 108 1.03 7.76 7.37
C THR A 108 0.67 8.20 5.97
N LEU A 109 -0.15 7.43 5.25
CA LEU A 109 -0.55 7.79 3.90
C LEU A 109 -1.52 8.97 3.86
N LEU A 110 -2.37 9.13 4.87
CA LEU A 110 -3.22 10.31 5.00
C LEU A 110 -2.37 11.58 5.10
N ILE A 111 -1.37 11.59 5.98
CA ILE A 111 -0.47 12.74 6.12
C ILE A 111 0.40 12.92 4.87
N PHE A 112 0.88 11.83 4.27
CA PHE A 112 1.64 11.87 3.03
C PHE A 112 0.83 12.57 1.93
N ASN A 113 -0.44 12.20 1.73
CA ASN A 113 -1.30 12.84 0.73
C ASN A 113 -1.46 14.32 1.06
N LEU A 114 -1.88 14.67 2.28
CA LEU A 114 -2.03 16.07 2.69
C LEU A 114 -0.76 16.92 2.52
N LEU A 115 0.43 16.35 2.71
CA LEU A 115 1.69 17.06 2.47
C LEU A 115 2.03 17.14 0.98
N SER A 116 1.79 16.07 0.21
CA SER A 116 1.98 16.05 -1.25
C SER A 116 1.10 17.10 -1.92
N ASP A 117 -0.12 17.21 -1.43
CA ASP A 117 -1.12 18.19 -1.80
C ASP A 117 -0.62 19.62 -1.60
N VAL A 118 -0.15 19.92 -0.39
CA VAL A 118 0.37 21.24 -0.02
C VAL A 118 1.63 21.62 -0.82
N PHE A 119 2.53 20.67 -1.05
CA PHE A 119 3.87 20.96 -1.57
C PHE A 119 4.09 20.63 -3.05
N TYR A 120 3.22 19.84 -3.68
CA TYR A 120 3.43 19.33 -5.03
C TYR A 120 2.20 19.43 -5.93
N TYR A 121 1.03 18.98 -5.47
CA TYR A 121 -0.16 18.83 -6.32
C TYR A 121 -1.13 20.03 -6.28
N GLY A 122 -1.08 20.87 -5.24
CA GLY A 122 -1.78 22.16 -5.19
C GLY A 122 -3.30 22.07 -5.01
N PHE A 123 -3.81 21.07 -4.30
CA PHE A 123 -5.26 20.89 -4.06
C PHE A 123 -6.08 20.50 -5.28
N GLY A 124 -5.46 19.92 -6.32
CA GLY A 124 -6.04 19.71 -7.66
C GLY A 124 -6.94 18.48 -7.87
N GLY A 125 -6.97 17.50 -6.96
CA GLY A 125 -7.78 16.26 -7.14
C GLY A 125 -7.83 15.33 -5.93
N GLU A 126 -7.41 15.82 -4.78
CA GLU A 126 -6.76 15.02 -3.75
C GLU A 126 -7.65 14.40 -2.67
N PRO A 127 -8.92 14.81 -2.45
CA PRO A 127 -9.79 14.06 -1.54
C PRO A 127 -9.94 12.60 -1.99
N MET A 128 -10.00 12.36 -3.30
CA MET A 128 -10.16 11.00 -3.84
C MET A 128 -8.86 10.20 -3.76
N PHE A 129 -7.71 10.82 -4.06
CA PHE A 129 -6.41 10.16 -3.91
C PHE A 129 -6.08 9.86 -2.43
N THR A 130 -6.44 10.76 -1.52
CA THR A 130 -6.33 10.53 -0.07
C THR A 130 -7.15 9.31 0.35
N ILE A 131 -8.42 9.25 -0.05
CA ILE A 131 -9.28 8.09 0.27
C ILE A 131 -8.70 6.82 -0.34
N TYR A 132 -8.33 6.87 -1.62
CA TYR A 132 -7.74 5.75 -2.33
C TYR A 132 -6.48 5.26 -1.63
N GLU A 133 -5.48 6.09 -1.41
CA GLU A 133 -4.19 5.65 -0.89
C GLU A 133 -4.26 5.23 0.58
N SER A 134 -4.96 6.01 1.42
CA SER A 134 -5.14 5.66 2.83
C SER A 134 -5.96 4.37 2.97
N LEU A 135 -7.09 4.23 2.29
CA LEU A 135 -8.00 3.09 2.46
C LEU A 135 -7.67 1.88 1.56
N THR A 136 -6.63 1.94 0.75
CA THR A 136 -6.08 0.76 0.05
C THR A 136 -4.70 0.40 0.58
N TYR A 137 -3.65 1.09 0.13
CA TYR A 137 -2.26 0.84 0.51
C TYR A 137 -2.06 0.90 2.02
N GLY A 138 -2.60 1.93 2.69
CA GLY A 138 -2.46 2.13 4.13
C GLY A 138 -3.24 1.08 4.92
N LEU A 139 -4.45 0.80 4.47
CA LEU A 139 -5.32 -0.22 5.05
C LEU A 139 -4.71 -1.62 4.94
N PHE A 140 -4.01 -1.97 3.86
CA PHE A 140 -3.32 -3.25 3.73
C PHE A 140 -2.21 -3.43 4.76
N VAL A 141 -1.46 -2.37 5.05
CA VAL A 141 -0.46 -2.37 6.12
C VAL A 141 -1.14 -2.58 7.47
N ASP A 142 -2.23 -1.85 7.74
CA ASP A 142 -2.97 -1.96 8.99
C ASP A 142 -3.68 -3.30 9.17
N LEU A 143 -4.12 -3.94 8.08
CA LEU A 143 -4.61 -5.32 8.06
C LEU A 143 -3.54 -6.28 8.53
N MET A 144 -2.31 -6.14 8.02
CA MET A 144 -1.19 -6.98 8.47
C MET A 144 -0.86 -6.74 9.95
N ILE A 145 -0.86 -5.49 10.41
CA ILE A 145 -0.67 -5.18 11.83
C ILE A 145 -1.78 -5.81 12.69
N ALA A 146 -3.03 -5.75 12.24
CA ALA A 146 -4.18 -6.33 12.93
C ALA A 146 -4.08 -7.86 13.01
N VAL A 147 -3.73 -8.53 11.91
CA VAL A 147 -3.57 -10.00 11.85
C VAL A 147 -2.39 -10.46 12.72
N THR A 148 -1.28 -9.73 12.71
CA THR A 148 -0.07 -10.06 13.49
C THR A 148 -0.15 -9.62 14.96
N GLY A 149 -1.19 -8.87 15.36
CA GLY A 149 -1.33 -8.35 16.72
C GLY A 149 -0.25 -7.35 17.12
N GLY A 150 0.24 -6.55 16.16
CA GLY A 150 1.34 -5.61 16.38
C GLY A 150 2.73 -6.25 16.39
N LYS A 151 2.88 -7.45 15.83
CA LYS A 151 4.18 -8.15 15.68
C LYS A 151 4.59 -8.28 14.21
N ILE A 152 4.27 -7.25 13.44
CA ILE A 152 4.61 -7.17 12.02
C ILE A 152 6.12 -7.34 11.79
N PHE A 153 6.46 -7.98 10.69
CA PHE A 153 7.78 -8.43 10.27
C PHE A 153 8.49 -9.34 11.26
N GLY A 154 7.73 -10.15 12.00
CA GLY A 154 8.30 -11.05 13.01
C GLY A 154 8.98 -10.31 14.19
N ILE A 155 8.70 -9.02 14.37
CA ILE A 155 9.34 -8.20 15.42
C ILE A 155 8.53 -8.29 16.72
N GLY A 156 9.23 -8.42 17.86
CA GLY A 156 8.60 -8.52 19.19
C GLY A 156 8.27 -9.93 19.65
N PHE A 157 8.79 -10.96 18.96
CA PHE A 157 8.82 -12.32 19.47
C PHE A 157 9.94 -12.47 20.51
N VAL A 158 9.56 -12.55 21.79
CA VAL A 158 10.52 -12.77 22.90
C VAL A 158 10.55 -14.25 23.26
N PRO A 159 11.74 -14.88 23.39
CA PRO A 159 11.85 -16.27 23.84
C PRO A 159 11.28 -16.43 25.26
N LYS A 160 10.32 -17.34 25.41
CA LYS A 160 9.74 -17.63 26.74
C LYS A 160 10.67 -18.40 27.68
N ASN A 161 11.73 -19.04 27.18
CA ASN A 161 12.70 -19.81 27.98
C ASN A 161 14.13 -19.52 27.51
N GLY A 162 14.97 -18.98 28.39
CA GLY A 162 16.32 -18.45 28.11
C GLY A 162 17.41 -19.48 27.83
N GLY A 163 17.25 -20.35 26.84
CA GLY A 163 18.30 -21.30 26.43
C GLY A 163 18.17 -21.76 24.99
N SER A 164 19.32 -21.81 24.29
CA SER A 164 19.65 -22.48 23.00
C SER A 164 18.74 -22.29 21.76
N ASN A 165 17.57 -21.67 21.87
CA ASN A 165 16.60 -21.50 20.77
C ASN A 165 16.65 -20.14 20.06
N VAL A 166 17.60 -19.26 20.40
CA VAL A 166 17.73 -17.92 19.81
C VAL A 166 17.89 -17.99 18.29
N GLN A 167 18.70 -18.93 17.80
CA GLN A 167 18.93 -19.10 16.36
C GLN A 167 17.69 -19.57 15.60
N ARG A 168 16.88 -20.46 16.21
CA ARG A 168 15.61 -20.93 15.64
C ARG A 168 14.53 -19.83 15.64
N ILE A 169 14.49 -18.98 16.65
CA ILE A 169 13.57 -17.84 16.72
C ILE A 169 13.96 -16.75 15.72
N ASN A 170 15.27 -16.49 15.55
CA ASN A 170 15.77 -15.58 14.50
C ASN A 170 15.44 -16.10 13.10
N LEU A 171 15.49 -17.42 12.89
CA LEU A 171 15.06 -18.03 11.63
C LEU A 171 13.55 -17.85 11.41
N ILE A 172 12.72 -18.15 12.41
CA ILE A 172 11.25 -18.04 12.31
C ILE A 172 10.82 -16.58 12.09
N SER A 173 11.40 -15.63 12.83
CA SER A 173 11.11 -14.20 12.65
C SER A 173 11.55 -13.69 11.28
N THR A 174 12.73 -14.11 10.78
CA THR A 174 13.16 -13.79 9.42
C THR A 174 12.22 -14.37 8.37
N ILE A 175 11.79 -15.62 8.51
CA ILE A 175 10.85 -16.25 7.58
C ILE A 175 9.50 -15.52 7.60
N LEU A 176 9.00 -15.17 8.79
CA LEU A 176 7.78 -14.37 8.92
C LEU A 176 7.95 -13.00 8.29
N ALA A 177 9.08 -12.32 8.49
CA ALA A 177 9.35 -11.01 7.88
C ALA A 177 9.33 -11.07 6.35
N VAL A 178 9.99 -12.09 5.77
CA VAL A 178 10.00 -12.30 4.31
C VAL A 178 8.60 -12.62 3.79
N PHE A 179 7.86 -13.47 4.50
CA PHE A 179 6.51 -13.86 4.10
C PHE A 179 5.50 -12.71 4.21
N GLU A 180 5.50 -11.99 5.33
CA GLU A 180 4.64 -10.82 5.55
C GLU A 180 5.01 -9.68 4.60
N GLY A 181 6.30 -9.44 4.35
CA GLY A 181 6.76 -8.48 3.35
C GLY A 181 6.35 -8.88 1.92
N GLY A 182 6.42 -10.17 1.58
CA GLY A 182 5.96 -10.68 0.30
C GLY A 182 4.45 -10.53 0.11
N ILE A 183 3.66 -10.81 1.14
CA ILE A 183 2.20 -10.58 1.12
C ILE A 183 1.91 -9.09 0.97
N LEU A 184 2.56 -8.23 1.76
CA LEU A 184 2.33 -6.80 1.70
C LEU A 184 2.74 -6.20 0.35
N GLY A 185 3.85 -6.66 -0.25
CA GLY A 185 4.25 -6.27 -1.59
C GLY A 185 3.22 -6.67 -2.64
N LEU A 186 2.66 -7.88 -2.54
CA LEU A 186 1.59 -8.35 -3.43
C LEU A 186 0.31 -7.54 -3.24
N LEU A 187 -0.07 -7.26 -1.99
CA LEU A 187 -1.23 -6.42 -1.68
C LEU A 187 -1.03 -5.00 -2.21
N TRP A 188 0.18 -4.44 -2.12
CA TRP A 188 0.53 -3.13 -2.69
C TRP A 188 0.59 -3.11 -4.22
N ALA A 189 0.56 -4.26 -4.90
CA ALA A 189 0.47 -4.30 -6.37
C ALA A 189 -0.99 -4.23 -6.88
N MET A 190 -1.98 -4.40 -6.00
CA MET A 190 -3.40 -4.49 -6.38
C MET A 190 -4.14 -3.15 -6.54
N PRO A 191 -3.86 -2.09 -5.75
CA PRO A 191 -4.68 -0.89 -5.78
C PRO A 191 -4.72 -0.19 -7.13
N ASP A 192 -3.58 -0.10 -7.82
CA ASP A 192 -3.51 0.63 -9.08
C ASP A 192 -4.28 -0.08 -10.24
N PRO A 193 -4.10 -1.39 -10.47
CA PRO A 193 -4.90 -2.09 -11.49
C PRO A 193 -6.39 -2.19 -11.12
N ILE A 194 -6.72 -2.51 -9.86
CA ILE A 194 -8.11 -2.85 -9.49
C ILE A 194 -8.90 -1.60 -9.11
N PHE A 195 -8.42 -0.87 -8.10
CA PHE A 195 -9.18 0.24 -7.53
C PHE A 195 -9.00 1.51 -8.35
N TYR A 196 -7.77 1.84 -8.76
CA TYR A 196 -7.55 3.04 -9.56
C TYR A 196 -8.07 2.84 -10.99
N SER A 197 -7.51 1.92 -11.76
CA SER A 197 -7.89 1.74 -13.16
C SER A 197 -9.32 1.20 -13.35
N GLY A 198 -9.83 0.39 -12.41
CA GLY A 198 -11.18 -0.18 -12.47
C GLY A 198 -12.29 0.70 -11.89
N PHE A 199 -11.97 1.68 -11.03
CA PHE A 199 -12.97 2.53 -10.38
C PHE A 199 -12.60 4.01 -10.32
N PHE A 200 -11.55 4.41 -9.60
CA PHE A 200 -11.26 5.82 -9.33
C PHE A 200 -10.89 6.59 -10.61
N GLY A 201 -10.11 6.00 -11.50
CA GLY A 201 -9.74 6.58 -12.78
C GLY A 201 -10.98 6.84 -13.67
N PRO A 202 -11.82 5.83 -13.96
CA PRO A 202 -13.10 6.03 -14.61
C PRO A 202 -13.99 7.08 -13.93
N PHE A 203 -14.09 7.06 -12.59
CA PHE A 203 -14.88 8.00 -11.81
C PHE A 203 -14.38 9.44 -11.91
N ILE A 204 -13.06 9.64 -11.84
CA ILE A 204 -12.40 10.95 -11.85
C ILE A 204 -12.33 11.50 -13.28
N TYR A 205 -11.98 10.68 -14.27
CA TYR A 205 -11.66 11.16 -15.62
C TYR A 205 -12.71 10.82 -16.68
N GLY A 206 -13.73 10.01 -16.35
CA GLY A 206 -14.83 9.68 -17.26
C GLY A 206 -14.45 8.79 -18.44
N TYR A 207 -13.47 7.89 -18.26
CA TYR A 207 -13.11 6.89 -19.27
C TYR A 207 -13.63 5.49 -18.91
N ALA A 208 -13.87 4.66 -19.92
CA ALA A 208 -14.22 3.25 -19.71
C ALA A 208 -12.97 2.41 -19.35
N PRO A 209 -12.99 1.61 -18.26
CA PRO A 209 -11.85 0.79 -17.87
C PRO A 209 -11.54 -0.29 -18.91
N ASN A 210 -10.24 -0.56 -19.09
CA ASN A 210 -9.77 -1.63 -19.97
C ASN A 210 -9.44 -2.89 -19.15
N TRP A 211 -10.40 -3.81 -19.04
CA TRP A 211 -10.24 -5.05 -18.26
C TRP A 211 -9.12 -5.95 -18.77
N ALA A 212 -8.87 -6.00 -20.08
CA ALA A 212 -7.75 -6.78 -20.62
C ALA A 212 -6.39 -6.24 -20.13
N ARG A 213 -6.27 -4.91 -20.00
CA ARG A 213 -5.08 -4.27 -19.41
C ARG A 213 -4.97 -4.56 -17.91
N ILE A 214 -6.07 -4.45 -17.16
CA ILE A 214 -6.10 -4.74 -15.71
C ILE A 214 -5.70 -6.19 -15.44
N GLU A 215 -6.26 -7.14 -16.17
CA GLU A 215 -5.92 -8.57 -16.07
C GLU A 215 -4.44 -8.83 -16.42
N PHE A 216 -3.94 -8.17 -17.47
CA PHE A 216 -2.54 -8.27 -17.85
C PHE A 216 -1.61 -7.72 -16.77
N GLU A 217 -1.90 -6.54 -16.21
CA GLU A 217 -1.09 -5.92 -15.16
C GLU A 217 -1.06 -6.80 -13.90
N LEU A 218 -2.23 -7.28 -13.44
CA LEU A 218 -2.31 -8.24 -12.33
C LEU A 218 -1.52 -9.52 -12.61
N GLY A 219 -1.67 -10.08 -13.81
CA GLY A 219 -0.95 -11.27 -14.24
C GLY A 219 0.56 -11.05 -14.31
N ALA A 220 1.00 -9.89 -14.79
CA ALA A 220 2.42 -9.54 -14.90
C ALA A 220 3.08 -9.40 -13.52
N PHE A 221 2.38 -8.83 -12.53
CA PHE A 221 2.87 -8.77 -11.15
C PHE A 221 2.98 -10.15 -10.50
N ILE A 222 2.07 -11.09 -10.80
CA ILE A 222 2.07 -12.45 -10.23
C ILE A 222 3.05 -13.40 -10.95
N LYS A 223 3.24 -13.24 -12.27
CA LYS A 223 3.97 -14.21 -13.12
C LYS A 223 5.49 -14.04 -13.12
N PHE A 224 6.07 -13.17 -12.29
CA PHE A 224 7.53 -13.06 -12.13
C PHE A 224 8.18 -14.28 -11.43
N ARG A 225 7.44 -15.36 -11.20
CA ARG A 225 7.96 -16.68 -10.81
C ARG A 225 7.59 -17.72 -11.86
N GLY A 226 8.33 -17.76 -12.96
CA GLY A 226 8.11 -18.78 -13.99
C GLY A 226 8.85 -18.64 -15.32
N SER A 227 10.00 -17.97 -15.40
CA SER A 227 10.86 -18.10 -16.60
C SER A 227 12.06 -19.01 -16.30
N LYS A 228 11.77 -20.31 -16.23
CA LYS A 228 12.73 -21.32 -16.69
C LYS A 228 12.21 -21.84 -18.03
N GLY A 229 12.83 -21.37 -19.10
CA GLY A 229 12.90 -22.08 -20.39
C GLY A 229 11.60 -22.22 -21.18
N ALA A 230 11.46 -21.38 -22.19
CA ALA A 230 11.02 -21.85 -23.50
C ALA A 230 11.96 -21.23 -24.54
N LYS A 231 13.10 -21.92 -24.73
CA LYS A 231 13.76 -21.95 -26.04
C LYS A 231 12.76 -22.51 -27.04
N ASN A 232 12.84 -22.03 -28.28
CA ASN A 232 12.07 -22.40 -29.45
C ASN A 232 10.74 -21.66 -29.60
N LEU A 233 10.75 -20.64 -30.46
CA LEU A 233 10.12 -20.75 -31.78
C LEU A 233 10.70 -19.63 -32.66
N ALA A 234 11.74 -20.00 -33.41
CA ALA A 234 12.00 -19.39 -34.70
C ALA A 234 10.97 -19.95 -35.68
N PHE A 235 10.20 -19.08 -36.33
CA PHE A 235 9.90 -19.06 -37.76
C PHE A 235 9.31 -17.69 -38.09
#